data_AF-A0A1W9VV61-F1
#
_entry.id   AF-A0A1W9VV61-F1
#
_cell.length_a   1.000
_cell.length_b   1.000
_cell.length_c   1.000
_cell.angle_alpha   90.00
_cell.angle_beta   90.00
_cell.angle_gamma   90.00
#
_symmetry.space_group_name_H-M   'P 1'
#
loop_
_entity.id
_entity.type
_entity.pdbx_description
1 polymer ?
#
loop_
_entity_poly.entity_id
_entity_poly.type
_entity_poly.pdbx_seq_one_letter_code
_entity_poly.pdbx_strand_id
1 'polypeptide(L)'
;MNNEIKMKNSKITEDINSIKEKILEISFFTACAGTISVAETLIPKPLPFLKIGLANIVILILIMNKKNLTALIVILGKTLLSGLIIGTLLMPTTIIALVSGLLSFSVMILLRDNRLGLSWIGVSVLSAVVHNMSQLVVVRGVLIYSNSIFKLTPLMIILGVVSGILTGVLSLELNKKISWRINGEKEKK
;
A
#
# COMPACT_ATOMS: atom_id res chain seq x y z
N MET A 1 41.89 23.72 6.35
CA MET A 1 41.80 22.59 7.30
C MET A 1 40.59 22.63 8.24
N ASN A 2 40.49 23.55 9.23
CA ASN A 2 39.38 23.53 10.20
C ASN A 2 37.97 23.76 9.60
N ASN A 3 37.85 24.62 8.59
CA ASN A 3 36.56 24.88 7.93
C ASN A 3 36.08 23.72 7.04
N GLU A 4 37.00 22.98 6.42
CA GLU A 4 36.65 21.81 5.58
C GLU A 4 36.18 20.64 6.44
N ILE A 5 36.81 20.42 7.60
CA ILE A 5 36.38 19.41 8.58
C ILE A 5 35.01 19.78 9.15
N LYS A 6 34.77 21.06 9.46
CA LYS A 6 33.47 21.54 9.96
C LYS A 6 32.36 21.41 8.91
N MET A 7 32.63 21.75 7.64
CA MET A 7 31.68 21.54 6.54
C MET A 7 31.40 20.06 6.29
N LYS A 8 32.43 19.20 6.32
CA LYS A 8 32.26 17.74 6.17
C LYS A 8 31.40 17.15 7.29
N ASN A 9 31.61 17.57 8.54
CA ASN A 9 30.82 17.10 9.68
C ASN A 9 29.37 17.62 9.66
N SER A 10 29.15 18.86 9.21
CA SER A 10 27.79 19.41 8.98
C SER A 10 27.03 18.57 7.96
N LYS A 11 27.66 18.29 6.81
CA LYS A 11 27.06 17.50 5.74
C LYS A 11 26.73 16.07 6.17
N ILE A 12 27.64 15.41 6.91
CA ILE A 12 27.39 14.08 7.49
C ILE A 12 26.20 14.12 8.47
N THR A 13 26.10 15.18 9.27
CA THR A 13 25.01 15.30 10.26
C THR A 13 23.65 15.52 9.57
N GLU A 14 23.61 16.33 8.51
CA GLU A 14 22.42 16.51 7.66
C GLU A 14 22.01 15.19 6.97
N ASP A 15 22.97 14.45 6.42
CA ASP A 15 22.71 13.15 5.78
C ASP A 15 22.13 12.14 6.78
N ILE A 16 22.69 12.07 7.99
CA ILE A 16 22.19 11.19 9.06
C ILE A 16 20.76 11.57 9.47
N ASN A 17 20.48 12.87 9.64
CA ASN A 17 19.14 13.33 10.03
C ASN A 17 18.11 13.03 8.94
N SER A 18 18.45 13.26 7.67
CA SER A 18 17.62 12.90 6.52
C SER A 18 17.29 11.39 6.47
N ILE A 19 18.28 10.54 6.74
CA ILE A 19 18.08 9.08 6.82
C ILE A 19 17.14 8.73 7.98
N LYS A 20 17.35 9.32 9.16
CA LYS A 20 16.50 9.08 10.35
C LYS A 20 15.04 9.44 10.07
N GLU A 21 14.79 10.61 9.49
CA GLU A 21 13.43 11.06 9.12
C GLU A 21 12.76 10.07 8.16
N LYS A 22 13.50 9.60 7.15
CA LYS A 22 13.00 8.63 6.18
C LYS A 22 12.68 7.26 6.81
N ILE A 23 13.52 6.78 7.72
CA ILE A 23 13.29 5.53 8.45
C ILE A 23 12.06 5.66 9.36
N LEU A 24 11.93 6.77 10.08
CA LEU A 24 10.78 7.04 10.94
C LEU A 24 9.48 7.07 10.13
N GLU A 25 9.50 7.74 8.98
CA GLU A 25 8.36 7.77 8.07
C GLU A 25 7.96 6.37 7.60
N ILE A 26 8.91 5.59 7.07
CA ILE A 26 8.66 4.22 6.60
C ILE A 26 8.11 3.36 7.74
N SER A 27 8.70 3.46 8.92
CA SER A 27 8.31 2.67 10.10
C SER A 27 6.89 3.02 10.54
N PHE A 28 6.55 4.30 10.59
CA PHE A 28 5.22 4.78 10.92
C PHE A 28 4.16 4.28 9.94
N PHE A 29 4.37 4.47 8.65
CA PHE A 29 3.39 4.00 7.64
C PHE A 29 3.30 2.48 7.58
N THR A 30 4.41 1.77 7.81
CA THR A 30 4.42 0.30 7.89
C THR A 30 3.63 -0.19 9.09
N ALA A 31 3.81 0.43 10.27
CA ALA A 31 3.03 0.11 11.46
C ALA A 31 1.54 0.37 11.23
N CYS A 32 1.15 1.54 10.72
CA CYS A 32 -0.24 1.86 10.43
C CYS A 32 -0.87 0.87 9.43
N ALA A 33 -0.22 0.65 8.29
CA ALA A 33 -0.73 -0.25 7.26
C ALA A 33 -0.75 -1.72 7.74
N GLY A 34 0.23 -2.12 8.54
CA GLY A 34 0.33 -3.44 9.16
C GLY A 34 -0.79 -3.70 10.15
N THR A 35 -1.04 -2.78 11.08
CA THR A 35 -2.15 -2.88 12.04
C THR A 35 -3.49 -2.98 11.33
N ILE A 36 -3.73 -2.15 10.30
CA ILE A 36 -4.96 -2.23 9.50
C ILE A 36 -5.05 -3.59 8.80
N SER A 37 -3.96 -4.08 8.20
CA SER A 37 -3.95 -5.40 7.51
C SER A 37 -4.25 -6.56 8.48
N VAL A 38 -3.72 -6.50 9.70
CA VAL A 38 -4.01 -7.50 10.74
C VAL A 38 -5.48 -7.43 11.12
N ALA A 39 -6.00 -6.23 11.43
CA ALA A 39 -7.40 -6.04 11.78
C ALA A 39 -8.34 -6.56 10.69
N GLU A 40 -8.05 -6.25 9.41
CA GLU A 40 -8.80 -6.79 8.27
C GLU A 40 -8.75 -8.31 8.15
N THR A 41 -7.70 -8.94 8.66
CA THR A 41 -7.56 -10.41 8.61
C THR A 41 -8.37 -11.09 9.71
N LEU A 42 -8.65 -10.39 10.82
CA LEU A 42 -9.47 -10.89 11.93
C LEU A 42 -10.98 -10.80 11.67
N ILE A 43 -11.42 -9.93 10.75
CA ILE A 43 -12.84 -9.83 10.37
C ILE A 43 -13.24 -11.13 9.67
N PRO A 44 -14.32 -11.82 10.09
CA PRO A 44 -14.83 -13.01 9.41
C PRO A 44 -15.19 -12.72 7.96
N LYS A 45 -14.80 -13.60 7.05
CA LYS A 45 -14.88 -13.34 5.60
C LYS A 45 -15.60 -14.46 4.88
N PRO A 46 -16.32 -14.14 3.80
CA PRO A 46 -16.94 -15.18 2.96
C PRO A 46 -15.87 -16.06 2.27
N LEU A 47 -14.66 -15.53 2.04
CA LEU A 47 -13.55 -16.26 1.43
C LEU A 47 -12.25 -15.98 2.19
N PRO A 48 -11.43 -17.02 2.46
CA PRO A 48 -10.23 -16.89 3.30
C PRO A 48 -9.17 -15.94 2.72
N PHE A 49 -9.12 -15.83 1.39
CA PHE A 49 -8.20 -14.96 0.68
C PHE A 49 -8.76 -13.56 0.41
N LEU A 50 -10.05 -13.29 0.65
CA LEU A 50 -10.61 -11.96 0.37
C LEU A 50 -10.12 -10.95 1.43
N LYS A 51 -9.78 -9.74 0.99
CA LYS A 51 -9.53 -8.59 1.87
C LYS A 51 -10.29 -7.39 1.33
N ILE A 52 -10.78 -6.53 2.22
CA ILE A 52 -11.46 -5.28 1.83
C ILE A 52 -10.43 -4.36 1.18
N GLY A 53 -9.19 -4.33 1.68
CA GLY A 53 -8.13 -3.51 1.11
C GLY A 53 -7.98 -2.15 1.81
N LEU A 54 -8.49 -1.99 3.04
CA LEU A 54 -8.30 -0.79 3.85
C LEU A 54 -6.82 -0.49 4.07
N ALA A 55 -5.98 -1.51 4.23
CA ALA A 55 -4.53 -1.33 4.33
C ALA A 55 -3.90 -0.72 3.05
N ASN A 56 -4.61 -0.69 1.92
CA ASN A 56 -4.16 -0.03 0.69
C ASN A 56 -4.38 1.48 0.69
N ILE A 57 -5.16 2.03 1.63
CA ILE A 57 -5.31 3.49 1.82
C ILE A 57 -3.94 4.15 2.04
N VAL A 58 -3.13 3.56 2.93
CA VAL A 58 -1.77 4.06 3.21
C VAL A 58 -0.89 4.04 1.96
N ILE A 59 -0.99 2.97 1.16
CA ILE A 59 -0.21 2.82 -0.08
C ILE A 59 -0.63 3.89 -1.09
N LEU A 60 -1.93 4.11 -1.25
CA LEU A 60 -2.46 5.10 -2.18
C LEU A 60 -2.03 6.52 -1.77
N ILE A 61 -2.10 6.87 -0.48
CA ILE A 61 -1.61 8.16 0.05
C ILE A 61 -0.12 8.35 -0.26
N LEU A 62 0.71 7.32 -0.08
CA LEU A 62 2.14 7.40 -0.39
C LEU A 62 2.39 7.61 -1.89
N ILE A 63 1.64 6.92 -2.76
CA ILE A 63 1.73 7.09 -4.22
C ILE A 63 1.27 8.48 -4.66
N MET A 64 0.21 9.01 -4.06
CA MET A 64 -0.29 10.38 -4.28
C MET A 64 0.79 11.43 -3.97
N ASN A 65 1.55 11.21 -2.88
CA ASN A 65 2.65 12.07 -2.46
C ASN A 65 4.00 11.73 -3.14
N LYS A 66 3.97 10.96 -4.24
CA LYS A 66 5.15 10.55 -5.03
C LYS A 66 6.22 9.78 -4.24
N LYS A 67 5.84 9.09 -3.16
CA LYS A 67 6.74 8.29 -2.31
C LYS A 67 6.74 6.81 -2.71
N ASN A 68 7.12 6.50 -3.95
CA ASN A 68 7.03 5.15 -4.52
C ASN A 68 7.85 4.12 -3.75
N LEU A 69 9.09 4.47 -3.40
CA LEU A 69 9.98 3.57 -2.68
C LEU A 69 9.46 3.28 -1.27
N THR A 70 8.96 4.30 -0.57
CA THR A 70 8.33 4.14 0.75
C THR A 70 7.09 3.25 0.65
N ALA A 71 6.22 3.48 -0.35
CA ALA A 71 5.05 2.64 -0.60
C ALA A 71 5.42 1.17 -0.84
N LEU A 72 6.46 0.91 -1.63
CA LEU A 72 6.95 -0.45 -1.88
C LEU A 72 7.38 -1.14 -0.59
N ILE A 73 8.20 -0.46 0.23
CA ILE A 73 8.67 -1.00 1.51
C ILE A 73 7.48 -1.25 2.46
N VAL A 74 6.50 -0.34 2.49
CA VAL A 74 5.29 -0.48 3.31
C VAL A 74 4.43 -1.66 2.85
N ILE A 75 4.31 -1.94 1.55
CA ILE A 75 3.61 -3.14 1.03
C ILE A 75 4.27 -4.42 1.53
N LEU A 76 5.61 -4.50 1.45
CA LEU A 76 6.36 -5.65 1.93
C LEU A 76 6.20 -5.79 3.45
N GLY A 77 6.48 -4.71 4.19
CA GLY A 77 6.45 -4.66 5.64
C GLY A 77 5.08 -4.99 6.22
N LYS A 78 4.00 -4.38 5.70
CA LYS A 78 2.64 -4.65 6.21
C LYS A 78 2.22 -6.10 5.98
N THR A 79 2.62 -6.69 4.85
CA THR A 79 2.20 -8.05 4.48
C THR A 79 2.97 -9.09 5.29
N LEU A 80 4.28 -8.89 5.46
CA LEU A 80 5.11 -9.72 6.33
C LEU A 80 4.67 -9.61 7.79
N LEU A 81 4.42 -8.38 8.30
CA LEU A 81 3.95 -8.16 9.66
C LEU A 81 2.59 -8.83 9.90
N SER A 82 1.66 -8.68 8.95
CA SER A 82 0.35 -9.34 9.02
C SER A 82 0.47 -10.86 9.00
N GLY A 83 1.34 -11.42 8.15
CA GLY A 83 1.58 -12.87 8.10
C GLY A 83 2.26 -13.39 9.36
N LEU A 84 3.16 -12.61 9.96
CA LEU A 84 3.83 -12.97 11.21
C LEU A 84 2.85 -13.03 12.38
N ILE A 85 2.01 -11.99 12.55
CA ILE A 85 1.06 -11.89 13.66
C ILE A 85 -0.04 -12.96 13.57
N ILE A 86 -0.55 -13.21 12.37
CA ILE A 86 -1.59 -14.23 12.14
C ILE A 86 -0.99 -15.66 12.17
N GLY A 87 0.32 -15.80 12.00
CA GLY A 87 0.99 -17.11 11.91
C GLY A 87 0.95 -17.75 10.52
N THR A 88 0.68 -16.97 9.46
CA THR A 88 0.59 -17.43 8.07
C THR A 88 1.80 -17.05 7.22
N LEU A 89 2.89 -16.54 7.81
CA LEU A 89 4.04 -15.97 7.08
C LEU A 89 4.58 -16.91 5.98
N LEU A 90 4.74 -18.20 6.30
CA LEU A 90 5.26 -19.22 5.39
C LEU A 90 4.17 -19.93 4.58
N MET A 91 2.90 -19.51 4.72
CA MET A 91 1.80 -20.10 3.99
C MET A 91 1.64 -19.47 2.61
N PRO A 92 1.07 -20.21 1.63
CA PRO A 92 0.77 -19.68 0.30
C PRO A 92 -0.04 -18.38 0.30
N THR A 93 -0.88 -18.17 1.33
CA THR A 93 -1.69 -16.96 1.50
C THR A 93 -0.85 -15.68 1.58
N THR A 94 0.33 -15.72 2.22
CA THR A 94 1.23 -14.57 2.30
C THR A 94 1.89 -14.28 0.95
N ILE A 95 2.27 -15.32 0.20
CA ILE A 95 2.81 -15.18 -1.16
C ILE A 95 1.76 -14.58 -2.09
N ILE A 96 0.53 -15.10 -2.04
CA ILE A 96 -0.61 -14.60 -2.80
C ILE A 96 -0.82 -13.11 -2.52
N ALA A 97 -0.83 -12.70 -1.24
CA ALA A 97 -1.01 -11.31 -0.85
C ALA A 97 0.14 -10.40 -1.33
N LEU A 98 1.39 -10.87 -1.25
CA LEU A 98 2.56 -10.13 -1.73
C LEU A 98 2.51 -9.92 -3.24
N VAL A 99 2.34 -10.99 -4.02
CA VAL A 99 2.32 -10.91 -5.49
C VAL A 99 1.18 -10.02 -5.97
N SER A 100 -0.01 -10.20 -5.41
CA SER A 100 -1.18 -9.39 -5.76
C SER A 100 -0.99 -7.92 -5.36
N GLY A 101 -0.37 -7.66 -4.21
CA GLY A 101 -0.02 -6.32 -3.74
C GLY A 101 0.97 -5.61 -4.65
N LEU A 102 2.02 -6.33 -5.09
CA LEU A 102 3.02 -5.80 -6.01
C LEU A 102 2.45 -5.53 -7.40
N LEU A 103 1.61 -6.42 -7.93
CA LEU A 103 0.93 -6.18 -9.22
C LEU A 103 0.03 -4.95 -9.15
N SER A 104 -0.77 -4.82 -8.09
CA SER A 104 -1.63 -3.66 -7.84
C SER A 104 -0.81 -2.37 -7.75
N PHE A 105 0.31 -2.39 -7.06
CA PHE A 105 1.22 -1.24 -6.93
C PHE A 105 1.82 -0.82 -8.27
N SER A 106 2.27 -1.78 -9.08
CA SER A 106 2.76 -1.49 -10.43
C SER A 106 1.69 -0.82 -11.29
N VAL A 107 0.45 -1.29 -11.21
CA VAL A 107 -0.68 -0.65 -11.91
C VAL A 107 -0.93 0.77 -11.40
N MET A 108 -0.90 1.02 -10.08
CA MET A 108 -1.04 2.38 -9.53
C MET A 108 0.02 3.34 -10.09
N ILE A 109 1.28 2.89 -10.17
CA ILE A 109 2.38 3.70 -10.73
C ILE A 109 2.15 3.98 -12.22
N LEU A 110 1.84 2.94 -13.00
CA LEU A 110 1.61 3.07 -14.44
C LEU A 110 0.45 4.03 -14.73
N LEU A 111 -0.66 3.91 -14.01
CA LEU A 111 -1.84 4.77 -14.19
C LEU A 111 -1.55 6.23 -13.82
N ARG A 112 -0.75 6.45 -12.75
CA ARG A 112 -0.33 7.80 -12.36
C ARG A 112 0.58 8.44 -13.40
N ASP A 113 1.61 7.71 -13.84
CA ASP A 113 2.68 8.27 -14.68
C ASP A 113 2.22 8.50 -16.12
N ASN A 114 1.31 7.66 -16.64
CA ASN A 114 0.73 7.80 -17.98
C ASN A 114 -0.35 8.89 -18.08
N ARG A 115 -0.62 9.65 -17.01
CA ARG A 115 -1.54 10.80 -16.98
C ARG A 115 -2.87 10.57 -17.71
N LEU A 116 -3.50 9.40 -17.50
CA LEU A 116 -4.71 8.99 -18.20
C LEU A 116 -5.97 9.81 -17.86
N GLY A 117 -5.84 10.99 -17.24
CA GLY A 117 -6.97 11.84 -16.80
C GLY A 117 -7.84 11.21 -15.71
N LEU A 118 -7.44 10.05 -15.18
CA LEU A 118 -8.19 9.33 -14.15
C LEU A 118 -8.10 10.06 -12.81
N SER A 119 -9.24 10.14 -12.11
CA SER A 119 -9.24 10.56 -10.72
C SER A 119 -8.49 9.55 -9.84
N TRP A 120 -8.01 9.99 -8.68
CA TRP A 120 -7.41 9.09 -7.69
C TRP A 120 -8.34 7.96 -7.26
N ILE A 121 -9.66 8.20 -7.30
CA ILE A 121 -10.68 7.18 -7.06
C ILE A 121 -10.67 6.13 -8.19
N GLY A 122 -10.58 6.56 -9.45
CA GLY A 122 -10.46 5.66 -10.60
C GLY A 122 -9.19 4.83 -10.58
N VAL A 123 -8.05 5.45 -10.22
CA VAL A 123 -6.78 4.72 -10.01
C VAL A 123 -6.94 3.65 -8.93
N SER A 124 -7.58 4.01 -7.81
CA SER A 124 -7.87 3.07 -6.72
C SER A 124 -8.74 1.90 -7.19
N VAL A 125 -9.84 2.16 -7.89
CA VAL A 125 -10.75 1.15 -8.44
C VAL A 125 -10.02 0.18 -9.38
N LEU A 126 -9.31 0.69 -10.38
CA LEU A 126 -8.60 -0.15 -11.34
C LEU A 126 -7.54 -1.01 -10.64
N SER A 127 -6.78 -0.42 -9.72
CA SER A 127 -5.77 -1.15 -8.96
C SER A 127 -6.39 -2.24 -8.06
N ALA A 128 -7.52 -1.97 -7.41
CA ALA A 128 -8.23 -2.93 -6.57
C ALA A 128 -8.82 -4.10 -7.38
N VAL A 129 -9.36 -3.84 -8.57
CA VAL A 129 -9.81 -4.89 -9.49
C VAL A 129 -8.61 -5.74 -9.93
N VAL A 130 -7.51 -5.12 -10.35
CA VAL A 130 -6.29 -5.86 -10.73
C VAL A 130 -5.74 -6.67 -9.57
N HIS A 131 -5.74 -6.13 -8.35
CA HIS A 131 -5.34 -6.84 -7.14
C HIS A 131 -6.15 -8.13 -7.00
N ASN A 132 -7.48 -8.05 -7.02
CA ASN A 132 -8.36 -9.21 -6.87
C ASN A 132 -8.20 -10.22 -8.02
N MET A 133 -8.01 -9.74 -9.25
CA MET A 133 -7.77 -10.61 -10.41
C MET A 133 -6.44 -11.34 -10.30
N SER A 134 -5.36 -10.62 -9.96
CA SER A 134 -4.05 -11.22 -9.74
C SER A 134 -4.10 -12.25 -8.61
N GLN A 135 -4.86 -11.98 -7.56
CA GLN A 135 -5.08 -12.92 -6.47
C GLN A 135 -5.71 -14.22 -6.95
N LEU A 136 -6.78 -14.16 -7.77
CA LEU A 136 -7.39 -15.36 -8.35
C LEU A 136 -6.42 -16.16 -9.21
N VAL A 137 -5.62 -15.48 -10.04
CA VAL A 137 -4.64 -16.13 -10.92
C VAL A 137 -3.57 -16.85 -10.10
N VAL A 138 -3.04 -16.22 -9.04
CA VAL A 138 -2.02 -16.83 -8.18
C VAL A 138 -2.63 -17.96 -7.34
N VAL A 139 -3.85 -17.79 -6.81
CA VAL A 139 -4.58 -18.86 -6.09
C VAL A 139 -4.74 -20.09 -6.97
N ARG A 140 -5.08 -19.90 -8.26
CA ARG A 140 -5.15 -21.01 -9.22
C ARG A 140 -3.81 -21.75 -9.35
N GLY A 141 -2.72 -21.01 -9.43
CA GLY A 141 -1.39 -21.59 -9.65
C GLY A 141 -0.81 -22.32 -8.44
N VAL A 142 -1.20 -21.94 -7.22
CA VAL A 142 -0.55 -22.41 -5.98
C VAL A 142 -1.45 -23.28 -5.11
N LEU A 143 -2.76 -23.03 -5.06
CA LEU A 143 -3.69 -23.69 -4.14
C LEU A 143 -4.75 -24.53 -4.85
N ILE A 144 -5.37 -23.99 -5.90
CA ILE A 144 -6.56 -24.59 -6.53
C ILE A 144 -6.28 -24.81 -8.01
N TYR A 145 -5.80 -26.00 -8.36
CA TYR A 145 -5.49 -26.43 -9.73
C TYR A 145 -6.73 -26.70 -10.61
N SER A 146 -7.81 -25.94 -10.42
CA SER A 146 -9.05 -26.05 -11.19
C SER A 146 -9.48 -24.70 -11.74
N ASN A 147 -9.91 -24.67 -13.00
CA ASN A 147 -10.44 -23.46 -13.63
C ASN A 147 -11.78 -23.00 -13.04
N SER A 148 -12.43 -23.82 -12.21
CA SER A 148 -13.67 -23.46 -11.51
C SER A 148 -13.52 -22.22 -10.62
N ILE A 149 -12.30 -21.90 -10.17
CA ILE A 149 -12.01 -20.68 -9.39
C ILE A 149 -12.40 -19.39 -10.14
N PHE A 150 -12.32 -19.38 -11.47
CA PHE A 150 -12.67 -18.19 -12.27
C PHE A 150 -14.17 -17.90 -12.29
N LYS A 151 -15.02 -18.80 -11.78
CA LYS A 151 -16.43 -18.49 -11.51
C LYS A 151 -16.59 -17.40 -10.44
N LEU A 152 -15.57 -17.17 -9.60
CA LEU A 152 -15.53 -16.09 -8.61
C LEU A 152 -15.15 -14.72 -9.22
N THR A 153 -14.75 -14.67 -10.49
CA THR A 153 -14.30 -13.43 -11.15
C THR A 153 -15.34 -12.30 -11.08
N PRO A 154 -16.64 -12.51 -11.40
CA PRO A 154 -17.63 -11.43 -11.31
C PRO A 154 -17.74 -10.86 -9.88
N LEU A 155 -17.75 -11.74 -8.88
CA LEU A 155 -17.79 -11.35 -7.47
C LEU A 155 -16.55 -10.52 -7.08
N MET A 156 -15.36 -10.97 -7.49
CA MET A 156 -14.09 -10.29 -7.22
C MET A 156 -14.00 -8.92 -7.89
N ILE A 157 -14.58 -8.75 -9.09
CA ILE A 157 -14.67 -7.46 -9.75
C ILE A 157 -15.58 -6.52 -8.96
N ILE A 158 -16.78 -6.96 -8.58
CA ILE A 158 -17.72 -6.14 -7.81
C ILE A 158 -17.08 -5.70 -6.48
N LEU A 159 -16.48 -6.65 -5.76
CA LEU A 159 -15.79 -6.36 -4.50
C LEU A 159 -14.60 -5.41 -4.70
N GLY A 160 -13.85 -5.56 -5.79
CA GLY A 160 -12.73 -4.68 -6.14
C GLY A 160 -13.19 -3.26 -6.48
N VAL A 161 -14.33 -3.11 -7.15
CA VAL A 161 -14.92 -1.79 -7.43
C VAL A 161 -15.39 -1.14 -6.13
N VAL A 162 -16.15 -1.85 -5.30
CA VAL A 162 -16.67 -1.33 -4.04
C VAL A 162 -15.52 -0.93 -3.10
N SER A 163 -14.54 -1.80 -2.92
CA SER A 163 -13.38 -1.49 -2.08
C SER A 163 -12.53 -0.38 -2.67
N GLY A 164 -12.33 -0.37 -3.98
CA GLY A 164 -11.56 0.65 -4.68
C GLY A 164 -12.17 2.04 -4.54
N ILE A 165 -13.50 2.16 -4.62
CA ILE A 165 -14.23 3.42 -4.37
C ILE A 165 -14.02 3.85 -2.92
N LEU A 166 -14.28 2.95 -1.96
CA LEU A 166 -14.18 3.24 -0.53
C LEU A 166 -12.77 3.72 -0.16
N THR A 167 -11.76 2.94 -0.53
CA THR A 167 -10.35 3.24 -0.27
C THR A 167 -9.88 4.48 -1.01
N GLY A 168 -10.36 4.73 -2.23
CA GLY A 168 -10.05 5.92 -3.01
C GLY A 168 -10.58 7.20 -2.37
N VAL A 169 -11.86 7.20 -1.96
CA VAL A 169 -12.49 8.35 -1.27
C VAL A 169 -11.81 8.63 0.06
N LEU A 170 -11.59 7.59 0.88
CA LEU A 170 -10.94 7.73 2.19
C LEU A 170 -9.50 8.26 2.04
N SER A 171 -8.73 7.76 1.07
CA SER A 171 -7.37 8.21 0.82
C SER A 171 -7.34 9.68 0.40
N LEU A 172 -8.28 10.10 -0.45
CA LEU A 172 -8.36 11.48 -0.90
C LEU A 172 -8.64 12.45 0.26
N GLU A 173 -9.63 12.12 1.10
CA GLU A 173 -9.99 12.95 2.26
C GLU A 173 -8.88 13.00 3.32
N LEU A 174 -8.23 11.87 3.59
CA LEU A 174 -7.09 11.82 4.49
C LEU A 174 -5.91 12.62 3.94
N ASN A 175 -5.61 12.50 2.65
CA ASN A 175 -4.50 13.22 2.04
C ASN A 175 -4.70 14.75 2.06
N LYS A 176 -5.94 15.22 1.84
CA LYS A 176 -6.29 16.64 1.98
C LYS A 176 -6.03 17.14 3.40
N LYS A 177 -6.48 16.40 4.43
CA LYS A 177 -6.26 16.77 5.84
C LYS A 177 -4.78 16.79 6.22
N ILE A 178 -4.00 15.81 5.76
CA ILE A 178 -2.55 15.76 6.00
C ILE A 178 -1.86 16.96 5.35
N SER A 179 -2.15 17.22 4.07
CA SER A 179 -1.56 18.34 3.34
C SER A 179 -1.92 19.70 3.95
N TRP A 180 -3.18 19.87 4.39
CA TRP A 180 -3.62 21.09 5.08
C TRP A 180 -2.85 21.33 6.38
N ARG A 181 -2.63 20.30 7.21
CA ARG A 181 -1.87 20.47 8.47
C ARG A 181 -0.41 20.86 8.23
N ILE A 182 0.23 20.25 7.22
CA ILE A 182 1.62 20.56 6.88
C ILE A 182 1.77 21.99 6.34
N ASN A 183 0.82 22.47 5.55
CA ASN A 183 0.87 23.82 5.00
C ASN A 183 0.40 24.90 5.99
N GLY A 184 -0.62 24.61 6.81
CA GLY A 184 -1.13 25.54 7.82
C GLY A 184 -0.18 25.78 9.00
N GLU A 185 0.77 24.87 9.27
CA GLU A 185 1.87 25.12 10.23
C GLU A 185 2.98 26.02 9.65
N LYS A 186 3.14 26.06 8.31
CA LYS A 186 4.12 26.95 7.66
C LYS A 186 3.65 28.39 7.58
N GLU A 187 2.35 28.65 7.57
CA GLU A 187 1.79 30.02 7.58
C GLU A 187 1.77 30.64 9.00
N LYS A 188 2.05 29.86 10.04
CA LYS A 188 2.09 30.31 11.45
C LYS A 188 3.52 30.49 12.00
N LYS A 189 4.54 30.24 11.19
CA LYS A 189 5.95 30.50 11.50
C LYS A 189 6.48 31.63 10.64
#